data_AF-A0A920DFW1-F1
#
_entry.id   AF-A0A920DFW1-F1
#
_cell.length_a   1.000
_cell.length_b   1.000
_cell.length_c   1.000
_cell.angle_alpha   90.00
_cell.angle_beta   90.00
_cell.angle_gamma   90.00
#
_symmetry.space_group_name_H-M   'P 1'
#
loop_
_entity.id
_entity.type
_entity.pdbx_description
1 polymer ?
#
loop_
_entity_poly.entity_id
_entity_poly.type
_entity_poly.pdbx_seq_one_letter_code
_entity_poly.pdbx_strand_id
1 'polypeptide(L)'
;MKDLCLENDMLLVFDEVQTGVGITGEMWAHQHLCKVSCDCGSLTRCQPMEPDIISFGKKTQCCGIFAGKRLDEVENNVFHESSRINSTWGGNLVDMVRFTIYLEIIEKENLVSKARNNGLYLLEQLNGLQAEFDSISNARGKGLFCAFDLPNTELRDSLASKLMDNKVIVLGSGKRSIRFRPHLNITKQDIDKGISAIKNCLKSL
;
A
#
# COMPACT_ATOMS: atom_id res chain seq x y z
N MET A 1 -3.54 -19.77 1.15
CA MET A 1 -4.69 -18.93 0.77
C MET A 1 -5.09 -19.18 -0.67
N LYS A 2 -4.24 -18.90 -1.68
CA LYS A 2 -4.56 -19.21 -3.09
C LYS A 2 -4.99 -20.68 -3.29
N ASP A 3 -4.23 -21.62 -2.74
CA ASP A 3 -4.58 -23.05 -2.80
C ASP A 3 -5.97 -23.34 -2.21
N LEU A 4 -6.28 -22.78 -1.03
CA LEU A 4 -7.61 -22.91 -0.41
C LEU A 4 -8.72 -22.33 -1.30
N CYS A 5 -8.49 -21.20 -1.95
CA CYS A 5 -9.47 -20.61 -2.87
C CYS A 5 -9.70 -21.52 -4.08
N LEU A 6 -8.66 -22.14 -4.63
CA LEU A 6 -8.79 -23.08 -5.75
C LEU A 6 -9.49 -24.38 -5.32
N GLU A 7 -9.10 -24.95 -4.18
CA GLU A 7 -9.67 -26.19 -3.64
C GLU A 7 -11.16 -26.07 -3.28
N ASN A 8 -11.62 -24.86 -2.93
CA ASN A 8 -12.99 -24.60 -2.49
C ASN A 8 -13.81 -23.78 -3.50
N ASP A 9 -13.32 -23.64 -4.74
CA ASP A 9 -13.99 -22.87 -5.80
C ASP A 9 -14.38 -21.44 -5.39
N MET A 10 -13.45 -20.74 -4.74
CA MET A 10 -13.60 -19.35 -4.32
C MET A 10 -12.76 -18.43 -5.21
N LEU A 11 -13.27 -17.22 -5.46
CA LEU A 11 -12.50 -16.14 -6.09
C LEU A 11 -11.57 -15.49 -5.07
N LEU A 12 -10.31 -15.30 -5.46
CA LEU A 12 -9.29 -14.62 -4.68
C LEU A 12 -9.25 -13.13 -5.05
N VAL A 13 -9.73 -12.29 -4.13
CA VAL A 13 -9.80 -10.83 -4.32
C VAL A 13 -8.71 -10.12 -3.51
N PHE A 14 -7.95 -9.25 -4.16
CA PHE A 14 -6.97 -8.37 -3.51
C PHE A 14 -7.51 -6.95 -3.45
N ASP A 15 -7.70 -6.43 -2.23
CA ASP A 15 -7.99 -5.01 -2.02
C ASP A 15 -6.69 -4.20 -2.08
N GLU A 16 -6.46 -3.56 -3.22
CA GLU A 16 -5.29 -2.75 -3.49
C GLU A 16 -5.59 -1.25 -3.46
N VAL A 17 -6.72 -0.84 -2.89
CA VAL A 17 -7.14 0.57 -2.81
C VAL A 17 -6.09 1.40 -2.04
N GLN A 18 -5.48 0.83 -1.00
CA GLN A 18 -4.39 1.48 -0.25
C GLN A 18 -3.00 1.15 -0.80
N THR A 19 -2.78 -0.11 -1.14
CA THR A 19 -1.45 -0.71 -1.37
C THR A 19 -0.99 -0.64 -2.82
N GLY A 20 -1.92 -0.46 -3.74
CA GLY A 20 -1.64 -0.31 -5.16
C GLY A 20 -1.11 1.07 -5.53
N VAL A 21 -0.79 1.20 -6.81
CA VAL A 21 -0.23 2.39 -7.45
C VAL A 21 1.06 2.84 -6.76
N GLY A 22 2.02 1.93 -6.65
CA GLY A 22 3.43 2.25 -6.38
C GLY A 22 3.87 2.38 -4.92
N ILE A 23 2.96 2.60 -3.96
CA ILE A 23 3.33 2.97 -2.58
C ILE A 23 4.17 1.91 -1.86
N THR A 24 3.99 0.63 -2.21
CA THR A 24 4.73 -0.49 -1.60
C THR A 24 6.06 -0.77 -2.29
N GLY A 25 6.45 0.03 -3.28
CA GLY A 25 7.63 -0.20 -4.10
C GLY A 25 7.43 -1.22 -5.21
N GLU A 26 6.21 -1.67 -5.46
CA GLU A 26 5.76 -2.31 -6.71
C GLU A 26 4.51 -1.56 -7.20
N MET A 27 4.15 -1.69 -8.48
CA MET A 27 2.97 -1.01 -9.02
C MET A 27 1.70 -1.47 -8.30
N TRP A 28 1.58 -2.78 -8.08
CA TRP A 28 0.54 -3.42 -7.29
C TRP A 28 1.21 -4.29 -6.23
N ALA A 29 0.74 -4.23 -4.99
CA ALA A 29 1.40 -4.90 -3.88
C ALA A 29 1.39 -6.43 -4.00
N HIS A 30 0.38 -7.04 -4.65
CA HIS A 30 0.38 -8.48 -4.90
C HIS A 30 1.59 -8.92 -5.73
N GLN A 31 2.21 -8.03 -6.53
CA GLN A 31 3.41 -8.36 -7.31
C GLN A 31 4.61 -8.74 -6.44
N HIS A 32 4.64 -8.31 -5.16
CA HIS A 32 5.62 -8.80 -4.19
C HIS A 32 5.47 -10.30 -3.90
N LEU A 33 4.28 -10.86 -4.07
CA LEU A 33 3.94 -12.27 -3.88
C LEU A 33 4.10 -13.08 -5.18
N CYS A 34 4.29 -12.40 -6.31
CA CYS A 34 4.52 -13.03 -7.62
C CYS A 34 5.99 -13.36 -7.90
N LYS A 35 6.92 -12.96 -7.01
CA LYS A 35 8.34 -13.30 -7.14
C LYS A 35 8.54 -14.77 -6.75
N VAL A 36 8.50 -15.64 -7.76
CA VAL A 36 8.71 -17.07 -7.61
C VAL A 36 10.18 -17.34 -7.29
N SER A 37 10.49 -17.60 -6.03
CA SER A 37 11.69 -18.34 -5.63
C SER A 37 11.23 -19.65 -5.05
N CYS A 38 11.07 -20.69 -5.88
CA CYS A 38 10.90 -22.04 -5.39
C CYS A 38 11.98 -22.92 -5.98
N ASP A 39 12.78 -23.49 -5.08
CA ASP A 39 13.75 -24.53 -5.42
C ASP A 39 13.09 -25.92 -5.44
N CYS A 40 11.76 -25.96 -5.34
CA CYS A 40 10.99 -27.19 -5.17
C CYS A 40 10.66 -27.93 -6.48
N GLY A 41 11.06 -27.39 -7.64
CA GLY A 41 10.86 -28.03 -8.96
C GLY A 41 9.40 -28.21 -9.41
N SER A 42 8.43 -27.72 -8.64
CA SER A 42 7.00 -27.87 -8.94
C SER A 42 6.53 -26.80 -9.93
N LEU A 43 5.94 -27.19 -11.07
CA LEU A 43 5.34 -26.22 -12.01
C LEU A 43 3.99 -25.65 -11.51
N THR A 44 3.38 -26.29 -10.51
CA THR A 44 2.05 -25.94 -9.98
C THR A 44 2.11 -25.13 -8.68
N ARG A 45 3.07 -25.36 -7.79
CA ARG A 45 3.25 -24.58 -6.55
C ARG A 45 4.04 -23.28 -6.73
N CYS A 46 4.66 -23.11 -7.89
CA CYS A 46 5.55 -22.01 -8.21
C CYS A 46 4.90 -21.02 -9.19
N GLN A 47 3.59 -20.84 -9.08
CA GLN A 47 2.89 -19.89 -9.92
C GLN A 47 2.89 -18.51 -9.27
N PRO A 48 3.00 -17.44 -10.07
CA PRO A 48 2.74 -16.10 -9.61
C PRO A 48 1.40 -16.05 -8.85
N MET A 49 1.36 -15.33 -7.74
CA MET A 49 0.12 -15.11 -6.99
C MET A 49 -0.75 -14.08 -7.72
N GLU A 50 -1.23 -14.47 -8.90
CA GLU A 50 -2.21 -13.70 -9.65
C GLU A 50 -3.56 -13.78 -8.94
N PRO A 51 -4.16 -12.61 -8.61
CA PRO A 51 -5.51 -12.53 -8.07
C PRO A 51 -6.56 -12.70 -9.18
N ASP A 52 -7.74 -13.18 -8.79
CA ASP A 52 -8.88 -13.23 -9.71
C ASP A 52 -9.49 -11.83 -9.90
N ILE A 53 -9.50 -11.04 -8.83
CA ILE A 53 -9.97 -9.66 -8.85
C ILE A 53 -9.01 -8.79 -8.04
N ILE A 54 -8.72 -7.61 -8.56
CA ILE A 54 -8.05 -6.52 -7.83
C ILE A 54 -9.03 -5.37 -7.70
N SER A 55 -9.29 -4.86 -6.50
CA SER A 55 -9.96 -3.57 -6.34
C SER A 55 -8.94 -2.43 -6.22
N PHE A 56 -9.22 -1.31 -6.87
CA PHE A 56 -8.35 -0.13 -6.86
C PHE A 56 -9.13 1.15 -6.56
N GLY A 57 -8.41 2.19 -6.14
CA GLY A 57 -8.96 3.49 -5.79
C GLY A 57 -7.87 4.44 -5.29
N LYS A 58 -8.30 5.48 -4.55
CA LYS A 58 -7.43 6.50 -3.94
C LYS A 58 -6.49 7.19 -4.93
N LYS A 59 -5.30 6.64 -5.16
CA LYS A 59 -4.27 7.27 -6.02
C LYS A 59 -4.69 7.32 -7.48
N THR A 60 -5.55 6.39 -7.89
CA THR A 60 -6.18 6.38 -9.22
C THR A 60 -7.21 7.51 -9.40
N GLN A 61 -7.72 8.11 -8.32
CA GLN A 61 -8.83 9.08 -8.30
C GLN A 61 -10.14 8.59 -8.94
N CYS A 62 -10.20 7.31 -9.30
CA CYS A 62 -11.39 6.57 -9.70
C CYS A 62 -11.36 5.19 -9.02
N CYS A 63 -12.51 4.62 -8.67
CA CYS A 63 -12.57 3.29 -8.06
C CYS A 63 -13.07 2.27 -9.08
N GLY A 64 -12.57 1.04 -8.99
CA GLY A 64 -12.98 -0.02 -9.88
C GLY A 64 -12.31 -1.34 -9.53
N ILE A 65 -12.48 -2.30 -10.44
CA ILE A 65 -11.84 -3.59 -10.35
C ILE A 65 -11.11 -3.94 -11.64
N PHE A 66 -10.02 -4.69 -11.53
CA PHE A 66 -9.52 -5.54 -12.61
C PHE A 66 -9.99 -6.96 -12.34
N ALA A 67 -10.51 -7.64 -13.35
CA ALA A 67 -10.95 -9.02 -13.24
C ALA A 67 -10.15 -9.90 -14.22
N GLY A 68 -9.67 -11.04 -13.72
CA GLY A 68 -9.05 -12.09 -14.51
C GLY A 68 -10.07 -13.07 -15.09
N LYS A 69 -9.57 -14.04 -15.86
CA LYS A 69 -10.40 -14.98 -16.64
C LYS A 69 -11.23 -15.95 -15.79
N ARG A 70 -10.87 -16.20 -14.53
CA ARG A 70 -11.68 -17.06 -13.65
C ARG A 70 -13.10 -16.53 -13.44
N LEU A 71 -13.30 -15.22 -13.57
CA LEU A 71 -14.65 -14.65 -13.48
C LEU A 71 -15.54 -15.08 -14.65
N ASP A 72 -14.97 -15.46 -15.80
CA ASP A 72 -15.70 -15.97 -16.97
C ASP A 72 -16.24 -17.40 -16.76
N GLU A 73 -15.84 -18.09 -15.68
CA GLU A 73 -16.43 -19.35 -15.26
C GLU A 73 -17.87 -19.16 -14.73
N VAL A 74 -18.20 -17.93 -14.30
CA VAL A 74 -19.55 -17.56 -13.88
C VAL A 74 -20.35 -17.16 -15.13
N GLU A 75 -21.32 -17.99 -15.49
CA GLU A 75 -22.21 -17.71 -16.62
C GLU A 75 -22.95 -16.37 -16.42
N ASN A 76 -23.04 -15.57 -17.48
CA ASN A 76 -23.70 -14.26 -17.46
C ASN A 76 -23.16 -13.31 -16.37
N ASN A 77 -21.84 -13.32 -16.16
CA ASN A 77 -21.20 -12.37 -15.24
C ASN A 77 -21.37 -10.90 -15.69
N VAL A 78 -20.98 -9.99 -14.81
CA VAL A 78 -21.17 -8.54 -14.96
C VAL A 78 -20.45 -7.90 -16.16
N PHE A 79 -19.52 -8.61 -16.80
CA PHE A 79 -18.82 -8.18 -18.00
C PHE A 79 -19.46 -8.71 -19.30
N HIS A 80 -20.30 -9.75 -19.24
CA HIS A 80 -20.99 -10.33 -20.39
C HIS A 80 -22.48 -10.00 -20.45
N GLU A 81 -23.12 -9.72 -19.31
CA GLU A 81 -24.51 -9.30 -19.29
C GLU A 81 -24.65 -7.81 -18.99
N SER A 82 -25.23 -7.10 -19.94
CA SER A 82 -25.51 -5.67 -19.85
C SER A 82 -26.36 -5.32 -18.63
N SER A 83 -26.14 -4.12 -18.09
CA SER A 83 -26.94 -3.52 -17.02
C SER A 83 -26.86 -4.20 -15.65
N ARG A 84 -25.94 -5.15 -15.43
CA ARG A 84 -25.72 -5.77 -14.10
C ARG A 84 -24.98 -4.86 -13.10
N ILE A 85 -24.07 -4.01 -13.58
CA ILE A 85 -23.40 -2.98 -12.78
C ILE A 85 -23.46 -1.67 -13.57
N ASN A 86 -24.04 -0.62 -12.98
CA ASN A 86 -24.11 0.70 -13.59
C ASN A 86 -23.67 1.77 -12.59
N SER A 87 -23.00 2.80 -13.09
CA SER A 87 -22.68 4.00 -12.32
C SER A 87 -22.78 5.22 -13.23
N THR A 88 -23.60 6.19 -12.86
CA THR A 88 -23.81 7.42 -13.64
C THR A 88 -22.52 8.20 -13.86
N TRP A 89 -21.59 8.13 -12.90
CA TRP A 89 -20.33 8.90 -12.91
C TRP A 89 -19.08 8.02 -12.93
N GLY A 90 -19.24 6.69 -13.05
CA GLY A 90 -18.12 5.75 -12.99
C GLY A 90 -17.37 5.66 -14.32
N GLY A 91 -16.09 6.03 -14.32
CA GLY A 91 -15.22 5.83 -15.48
C GLY A 91 -15.52 6.79 -16.64
N ASN A 92 -15.82 8.05 -16.34
CA ASN A 92 -16.01 9.05 -17.38
C ASN A 92 -14.68 9.41 -18.08
N LEU A 93 -14.74 10.13 -19.20
CA LEU A 93 -13.56 10.53 -19.98
C LEU A 93 -12.52 11.31 -19.15
N VAL A 94 -12.98 12.17 -18.23
CA VAL A 94 -12.08 12.95 -17.36
C VAL A 94 -11.30 12.02 -16.43
N ASP A 95 -11.94 10.99 -15.88
CA ASP A 95 -11.28 10.00 -15.04
C ASP A 95 -10.23 9.20 -15.83
N MET A 96 -10.58 8.81 -17.06
CA MET A 96 -9.65 8.09 -17.95
C MET A 96 -8.41 8.94 -18.27
N VAL A 97 -8.59 10.18 -18.72
CA VAL A 97 -7.48 11.09 -19.04
C VAL A 97 -6.63 11.39 -17.80
N ARG A 98 -7.26 11.66 -16.66
CA ARG A 98 -6.56 11.94 -15.41
C ARG A 98 -5.69 10.78 -14.97
N PHE A 99 -6.24 9.55 -14.99
CA PHE A 99 -5.47 8.39 -14.55
C PHE A 99 -4.35 8.06 -15.53
N THR A 100 -4.55 8.20 -16.84
CA THR A 100 -3.48 8.08 -17.83
C THR A 100 -2.31 9.03 -17.52
N ILE A 101 -2.59 10.31 -17.25
CA ILE A 101 -1.54 11.29 -16.89
C ILE A 101 -0.81 10.87 -15.61
N TYR A 102 -1.51 10.33 -14.61
CA TYR A 102 -0.84 9.83 -13.40
C TYR A 102 0.10 8.67 -13.69
N LEU A 103 -0.30 7.74 -14.55
CA LEU A 103 0.55 6.63 -14.97
C LEU A 103 1.79 7.12 -15.73
N GLU A 104 1.62 8.07 -16.65
CA GLU A 104 2.73 8.69 -17.39
C GLU A 104 3.72 9.40 -16.45
N ILE A 105 3.24 10.14 -15.44
CA ILE A 105 4.10 10.78 -14.44
C ILE A 105 4.83 9.73 -13.60
N ILE A 106 4.13 8.70 -13.14
CA ILE A 106 4.71 7.60 -12.35
C ILE A 106 5.86 6.93 -13.11
N GLU A 107 5.66 6.68 -14.41
CA GLU A 107 6.67 6.10 -15.30
C GLU A 107 7.84 7.07 -15.54
N LYS A 108 7.54 8.27 -16.05
CA LYS A 108 8.53 9.30 -16.41
C LYS A 108 9.45 9.67 -15.25
N GLU A 109 8.90 9.79 -14.05
CA GLU A 109 9.66 10.15 -12.85
C GLU A 109 10.19 8.94 -12.07
N ASN A 110 9.94 7.72 -12.56
CA ASN A 110 10.33 6.45 -11.95
C ASN A 110 9.89 6.35 -10.47
N LEU A 111 8.63 6.73 -10.20
CA LEU A 111 8.13 6.92 -8.83
C LEU A 111 8.02 5.61 -8.06
N VAL A 112 7.71 4.48 -8.72
CA VAL A 112 7.66 3.16 -8.06
C VAL A 112 9.04 2.76 -7.53
N SER A 113 10.09 2.97 -8.34
CA SER A 113 11.47 2.67 -7.92
C SER A 113 11.93 3.62 -6.81
N LYS A 114 11.60 4.92 -6.90
CA LYS A 114 11.86 5.88 -5.82
C LYS A 114 11.16 5.48 -4.53
N ALA A 115 9.90 5.06 -4.59
CA ALA A 115 9.15 4.58 -3.43
C ALA A 115 9.77 3.31 -2.83
N ARG A 116 10.31 2.41 -3.65
CA ARG A 116 11.08 1.25 -3.19
C ARG A 116 12.34 1.69 -2.43
N ASN A 117 13.18 2.52 -3.04
CA ASN A 117 14.47 2.92 -2.49
C ASN A 117 14.34 3.81 -1.24
N ASN A 118 13.47 4.83 -1.29
CA ASN A 118 13.22 5.70 -0.15
C ASN A 118 12.38 5.00 0.93
N GLY A 119 11.61 3.98 0.55
CA GLY A 119 10.93 3.09 1.49
C GLY A 119 11.88 2.25 2.33
N LEU A 120 12.92 1.68 1.72
CA LEU A 120 13.99 0.99 2.45
C LEU A 120 14.65 1.93 3.45
N TYR A 121 14.97 3.16 3.02
CA TYR A 121 15.56 4.17 3.89
C TYR A 121 14.63 4.57 5.04
N LEU A 122 13.34 4.81 4.75
CA LEU A 122 12.34 5.10 5.78
C LEU A 122 12.28 3.98 6.81
N LEU A 123 12.20 2.72 6.36
CA LEU A 123 12.13 1.57 7.28
C LEU A 123 13.40 1.44 8.12
N GLU A 124 14.58 1.68 7.56
CA GLU A 124 15.84 1.76 8.30
C GLU A 124 15.78 2.82 9.41
N GLN A 125 15.29 4.03 9.10
CA GLN A 125 15.12 5.08 10.11
C GLN A 125 14.12 4.69 11.21
N LEU A 126 13.01 4.02 10.86
CA LEU A 126 12.05 3.53 11.86
C LEU A 126 12.63 2.44 12.74
N ASN A 127 13.44 1.54 12.20
CA ASN A 127 14.19 0.55 12.99
C ASN A 127 15.18 1.23 13.93
N GLY A 128 15.84 2.31 13.48
CA GLY A 128 16.69 3.14 14.32
C GLY A 128 15.92 3.78 15.50
N LEU A 129 14.71 4.29 15.26
CA LEU A 129 13.84 4.79 16.32
C LEU A 129 13.46 3.69 17.32
N GLN A 130 13.15 2.49 16.84
CA GLN A 130 12.85 1.34 17.70
C GLN A 130 14.04 0.93 18.56
N ALA A 131 15.27 1.02 18.03
CA ALA A 131 16.47 0.71 18.80
C ALA A 131 16.82 1.80 19.84
N GLU A 132 16.39 3.04 19.62
CA GLU A 132 16.68 4.18 20.49
C GLU A 132 15.63 4.38 21.61
N PHE A 133 14.36 4.03 21.37
CA PHE A 133 13.25 4.30 22.29
C PHE A 133 12.48 3.03 22.67
N ASP A 134 12.52 2.65 23.94
CA ASP A 134 11.80 1.47 24.49
C ASP A 134 10.27 1.53 24.28
N SER A 135 9.71 2.73 24.11
CA SER A 135 8.28 2.91 23.84
C SER A 135 7.89 2.53 22.41
N ILE A 136 8.85 2.39 21.49
CA ILE A 136 8.61 2.01 20.10
C ILE A 136 8.84 0.52 19.91
N SER A 137 7.94 -0.12 19.17
CA SER A 137 8.04 -1.53 18.80
C SER A 137 7.47 -1.77 17.40
N ASN A 138 7.73 -2.95 16.83
CA ASN A 138 7.13 -3.42 15.58
C ASN A 138 7.26 -2.44 14.39
N ALA A 139 8.45 -1.84 14.22
CA ALA A 139 8.82 -1.12 13.00
C ALA A 139 8.74 -2.07 11.80
N ARG A 140 7.90 -1.73 10.82
CA ARG A 140 7.56 -2.61 9.69
C ARG A 140 7.13 -1.82 8.47
N GLY A 141 7.24 -2.44 7.30
CA GLY A 141 6.68 -1.87 6.07
C GLY A 141 7.24 -2.47 4.80
N LYS A 142 6.68 -2.04 3.67
CA LYS A 142 7.20 -2.25 2.32
C LYS A 142 7.06 -0.95 1.53
N GLY A 143 8.10 -0.56 0.79
CA GLY A 143 8.15 0.74 0.13
C GLY A 143 7.88 1.86 1.13
N LEU A 144 7.07 2.85 0.75
CA LEU A 144 6.66 3.96 1.60
C LEU A 144 5.40 3.63 2.45
N PHE A 145 5.01 2.36 2.55
CA PHE A 145 3.90 1.89 3.38
C PHE A 145 4.46 1.30 4.68
N CYS A 146 4.78 2.16 5.63
CA CYS A 146 5.48 1.78 6.87
C CYS A 146 4.66 2.15 8.12
N ALA A 147 5.02 1.57 9.26
CA ALA A 147 4.47 1.88 10.56
C ALA A 147 5.42 1.46 11.68
N PHE A 148 5.22 2.03 12.87
CA PHE A 148 5.68 1.48 14.13
C PHE A 148 4.54 1.53 15.15
N ASP A 149 4.66 0.78 16.24
CA ASP A 149 3.70 0.70 17.32
C ASP A 149 4.23 1.40 18.59
N LEU A 150 3.32 2.09 19.28
CA LEU A 150 3.49 2.60 20.63
C LEU A 150 2.74 1.69 21.62
N PRO A 151 2.89 1.87 22.95
CA PRO A 151 2.29 0.95 23.92
C PRO A 151 0.76 0.95 23.89
N ASN A 152 0.12 2.10 23.67
CA ASN A 152 -1.33 2.28 23.76
C ASN A 152 -1.84 3.46 22.90
N THR A 153 -3.16 3.68 22.93
CA THR A 153 -3.85 4.74 22.17
C THR A 153 -3.44 6.12 22.64
N GLU A 154 -3.29 6.31 23.95
CA GLU A 154 -3.02 7.59 24.59
C GLU A 154 -1.66 8.14 24.15
N LEU A 155 -0.61 7.30 24.19
CA LEU A 155 0.74 7.68 23.71
C LEU A 155 0.76 7.90 22.20
N ARG A 156 0.02 7.08 21.45
CA ARG A 156 -0.12 7.24 19.99
C ARG A 156 -0.74 8.57 19.62
N ASP A 157 -1.85 8.94 20.26
CA ASP A 157 -2.55 10.19 19.99
C ASP A 157 -1.76 11.40 20.48
N SER A 158 -1.13 11.31 21.65
CA SER A 158 -0.26 12.36 22.17
C SER A 158 0.93 12.65 21.23
N LEU A 159 1.60 11.61 20.72
CA LEU A 159 2.66 11.79 19.72
C LEU A 159 2.14 12.43 18.44
N ALA A 160 0.99 11.99 17.92
CA ALA A 160 0.40 12.55 16.71
C ALA A 160 0.06 14.05 16.87
N SER A 161 -0.53 14.44 18.01
CA SER A 161 -0.82 15.84 18.32
C SER A 161 0.45 16.68 18.43
N LYS A 162 1.48 16.22 19.15
CA LYS A 162 2.76 16.95 19.24
C LYS A 162 3.45 17.11 17.90
N LEU A 163 3.41 16.09 17.03
CA LEU A 163 3.95 16.18 15.68
C LEU A 163 3.20 17.23 14.85
N MET A 164 1.88 17.31 14.98
CA MET A 164 1.06 18.31 14.31
C MET A 164 1.44 19.74 14.73
N ASP A 165 1.69 19.96 16.02
CA ASP A 165 2.19 21.25 16.53
C ASP A 165 3.56 21.61 15.94
N ASN A 166 4.40 20.59 15.71
CA ASN A 166 5.70 20.69 15.05
C ASN A 166 5.61 20.61 13.50
N LYS A 167 4.43 20.85 12.92
CA LYS A 167 4.18 20.93 11.47
C LYS A 167 4.44 19.63 10.70
N VAL A 168 4.36 18.49 11.39
CA VAL A 168 4.45 17.15 10.78
C VAL A 168 3.12 16.43 10.97
N ILE A 169 2.44 16.12 9.87
CA ILE A 169 1.18 15.39 9.92
C ILE A 169 1.46 13.90 9.81
N VAL A 170 1.12 13.17 10.87
CA VAL A 170 1.05 11.70 10.87
C VAL A 170 -0.35 11.25 11.22
N LEU A 171 -0.68 10.01 10.86
CA LEU A 171 -1.97 9.42 11.20
C LEU A 171 -1.76 8.15 12.03
N GLY A 172 -2.70 7.90 12.94
CA GLY A 172 -2.80 6.62 13.64
C GLY A 172 -3.34 5.49 12.74
N SER A 173 -3.12 4.25 13.18
CA SER A 173 -3.76 3.06 12.63
C SER A 173 -4.03 2.07 13.76
N GLY A 174 -5.31 1.79 14.02
CA GLY A 174 -5.72 1.00 15.18
C GLY A 174 -5.34 1.68 16.49
N LYS A 175 -5.16 0.88 17.54
CA LYS A 175 -4.88 1.39 18.89
C LYS A 175 -3.45 1.94 19.01
N ARG A 176 -2.47 1.26 18.41
CA ARG A 176 -1.06 1.43 18.76
C ARG A 176 -0.20 2.07 17.68
N SER A 177 -0.56 1.96 16.40
CA SER A 177 0.38 2.27 15.33
C SER A 177 0.32 3.73 14.88
N ILE A 178 1.48 4.31 14.59
CA ILE A 178 1.62 5.47 13.70
C ILE A 178 1.97 4.96 12.31
N ARG A 179 1.24 5.42 11.28
CA ARG A 179 1.44 4.98 9.89
C ARG A 179 2.11 6.06 9.06
N PHE A 180 2.98 5.61 8.16
CA PHE A 180 3.68 6.41 7.16
C PHE A 180 3.21 5.99 5.78
N ARG A 181 2.68 6.96 5.03
CA ARG A 181 2.24 6.82 3.64
C ARG A 181 2.49 8.14 2.88
N PRO A 182 3.73 8.65 2.84
CA PRO A 182 4.03 9.90 2.14
C PRO A 182 3.79 9.79 0.64
N HIS A 183 3.84 10.92 -0.06
CA HIS A 183 3.80 10.96 -1.52
C HIS A 183 5.00 10.22 -2.14
N LEU A 184 4.81 9.66 -3.35
CA LEU A 184 5.79 8.74 -3.97
C LEU A 184 7.14 9.40 -4.30
N ASN A 185 7.17 10.71 -4.49
CA ASN A 185 8.38 11.49 -4.75
C ASN A 185 9.02 12.10 -3.49
N ILE A 186 8.66 11.63 -2.28
CA ILE A 186 9.28 12.10 -1.03
C ILE A 186 10.80 11.96 -1.08
N THR A 187 11.52 12.98 -0.61
CA THR A 187 12.99 13.00 -0.58
C THR A 187 13.52 12.38 0.72
N LYS A 188 14.77 11.92 0.73
CA LYS A 188 15.43 11.47 1.97
C LYS A 188 15.50 12.61 3.00
N GLN A 189 15.76 13.83 2.54
CA GLN A 189 15.80 15.01 3.39
C GLN A 189 14.46 15.26 4.10
N ASP A 190 13.33 15.04 3.42
CA ASP A 190 12.01 15.19 4.05
C ASP A 190 11.69 14.04 5.00
N ILE A 191 12.17 12.82 4.70
CA ILE A 191 12.15 11.70 5.66
C ILE A 191 12.94 12.08 6.91
N ASP A 192 14.16 12.59 6.78
CA ASP A 192 15.02 12.98 7.90
C ASP A 192 14.41 14.06 8.78
N LYS A 193 13.76 15.06 8.17
CA LYS A 193 12.99 16.08 8.92
C LYS A 193 11.88 15.44 9.74
N GLY A 194 11.10 14.53 9.14
CA GLY A 194 10.03 13.82 9.82
C GLY A 194 10.54 12.95 10.98
N ILE A 195 11.62 12.19 10.76
CA ILE A 195 12.27 11.37 11.78
C ILE A 195 12.82 12.23 12.92
N SER A 196 13.47 13.35 12.59
CA SER A 196 13.98 14.30 13.59
C SER A 196 12.86 14.89 14.45
N ALA A 197 11.73 15.26 13.84
CA ALA A 197 10.56 15.73 14.57
C ALA A 197 10.00 14.65 15.51
N ILE A 198 9.95 13.40 15.06
CA ILE A 198 9.53 12.25 15.89
C ILE A 198 10.45 12.09 17.08
N LYS A 199 11.79 12.08 16.88
CA LYS A 199 12.76 11.98 17.98
C LYS A 199 12.57 13.09 19.01
N ASN A 200 12.40 14.34 18.55
CA ASN A 200 12.22 15.48 19.43
C ASN A 200 10.91 15.38 20.23
N CYS A 201 9.81 14.96 19.59
CA CYS A 201 8.54 14.78 20.26
C CYS A 201 8.61 13.65 21.30
N LEU A 202 9.24 12.51 20.97
CA LEU A 202 9.41 11.35 21.87
C LEU A 202 10.23 11.69 23.11
N LYS A 203 11.27 12.52 23.01
CA LYS A 203 12.05 12.98 24.17
C LYS A 203 11.24 13.85 25.13
N SER A 204 10.11 14.39 24.68
CA SER A 204 9.22 15.24 25.48
C SER A 204 7.96 14.53 25.94
N LEU A 205 7.74 13.29 25.50
CA LEU A 205 6.57 12.45 25.82
C LEU A 205 6.75 11.75 27.16
#